data_AF-A0A944C976-F1
#
_entry.id   AF-A0A944C976-F1
#
_cell.length_a   1.000
_cell.length_b   1.000
_cell.length_c   1.000
_cell.angle_alpha   90.00
_cell.angle_beta   90.00
_cell.angle_gamma   90.00
#
_symmetry.space_group_name_H-M   'P 1'
#
loop_
_entity.id
_entity.type
_entity.pdbx_description
1 polymer ?
#
loop_
_entity_poly.entity_id
_entity_poly.type
_entity_poly.pdbx_seq_one_letter_code
_entity_poly.pdbx_strand_id
1 'polypeptide(L)'
;MELKVREGSTTKTIQASEGMTVLEALQRDGAHVDAPCGGAGTCKKCMMLISDAQGISYRLACQTKVTQGCEVTLEESSEMSISLGGAFGPWPADGEAGSYGLAFDIGTTTVVARLHDMGTGELLGALGAPNPQLAFGADVLSRISCCPDGGLEKMQALIGEKLVSLASQLMRKCGVAASQTCRAVVTGNTTMLHIAVGLDPTSIGVSPFTPLSLFGEEIAYEPFAQAGIAQGRALFAPCVAGYVGGDISCGISACGIDAADACVLMLDLGTNGEMALGPKAAIIRGAPAAGPVLAGPNITSPLPAYPAAIPPAPRGAECDLG
;
A
#
# COMPACT_ATOMS: atom_id res chain seq x y z
N MET A 1 36.73 -9.14 -1.48
CA MET A 1 36.14 -10.34 -0.86
C MET A 1 34.96 -10.77 -1.71
N GLU A 2 34.64 -12.05 -1.71
CA GLU A 2 33.54 -12.58 -2.53
C GLU A 2 32.31 -12.85 -1.66
N LEU A 3 31.16 -12.34 -2.11
CA LEU A 3 29.85 -12.67 -1.58
C LEU A 3 29.10 -13.49 -2.63
N LYS A 4 28.65 -14.69 -2.26
CA LYS A 4 27.73 -15.46 -3.10
C LYS A 4 26.30 -14.99 -2.84
N VAL A 5 25.56 -14.76 -3.90
CA VAL A 5 24.14 -14.36 -3.87
C VAL A 5 23.34 -15.43 -4.59
N ARG A 6 22.46 -16.10 -3.85
CA ARG A 6 21.51 -17.07 -4.39
C ARG A 6 20.17 -16.36 -4.59
N GLU A 7 19.70 -16.32 -5.83
CA GLU A 7 18.40 -15.78 -6.24
C GLU A 7 17.62 -16.94 -6.88
N GLY A 8 16.68 -17.53 -6.14
CA GLY A 8 15.92 -18.70 -6.56
C GLY A 8 16.81 -19.90 -6.88
N SER A 9 16.76 -20.37 -8.14
CA SER A 9 17.63 -21.44 -8.66
C SER A 9 19.00 -20.96 -9.15
N THR A 10 19.24 -19.64 -9.22
CA THR A 10 20.48 -19.07 -9.73
C THR A 10 21.45 -18.71 -8.61
N THR A 11 22.74 -18.67 -8.90
CA THR A 11 23.76 -18.21 -7.95
C THR A 11 24.80 -17.39 -8.70
N LYS A 12 25.02 -16.16 -8.24
CA LYS A 12 26.05 -15.24 -8.74
C LYS A 12 27.06 -14.94 -7.63
N THR A 13 28.27 -14.53 -8.01
CA THR A 13 29.32 -14.11 -7.08
C THR A 13 29.63 -12.64 -7.33
N ILE A 14 29.54 -11.83 -6.27
CA ILE A 14 29.76 -10.38 -6.34
C ILE A 14 30.98 -9.96 -5.51
N GLN A 15 31.68 -8.93 -5.96
CA GLN A 15 32.93 -8.47 -5.35
C GLN A 15 32.68 -7.33 -4.35
N ALA A 16 32.93 -7.60 -3.07
CA ALA A 16 32.81 -6.64 -1.97
C ALA A 16 34.18 -6.10 -1.52
N SER A 17 34.22 -4.80 -1.20
CA SER A 17 35.39 -4.15 -0.60
C SER A 17 35.58 -4.57 0.86
N GLU A 18 36.77 -4.34 1.43
CA GLU A 18 36.99 -4.59 2.86
C GLU A 18 36.11 -3.68 3.73
N GLY A 19 35.55 -4.26 4.80
CA GLY A 19 34.65 -3.55 5.73
C GLY A 19 33.21 -3.36 5.26
N MET A 20 32.92 -3.59 3.98
CA MET A 20 31.59 -3.43 3.35
C MET A 20 30.55 -4.37 3.96
N THR A 21 29.32 -3.87 4.12
CA THR A 21 28.15 -4.65 4.55
C THR A 21 27.54 -5.44 3.39
N VAL A 22 26.76 -6.47 3.74
CA VAL A 22 25.99 -7.25 2.77
C VAL A 22 25.00 -6.37 2.02
N LEU A 23 24.35 -5.41 2.68
CA LEU A 23 23.44 -4.46 2.02
C LEU A 23 24.16 -3.63 0.95
N GLU A 24 25.30 -3.01 1.28
CA GLU A 24 26.07 -2.18 0.34
C GLU A 24 26.58 -3.00 -0.86
N ALA A 25 27.02 -4.25 -0.62
CA ALA A 25 27.45 -5.14 -1.68
C ALA A 25 26.30 -5.47 -2.66
N LEU A 26 25.12 -5.82 -2.13
CA LEU A 26 23.93 -6.14 -2.92
C LEU A 26 23.41 -4.92 -3.70
N GLN A 27 23.31 -3.75 -3.07
CA GLN A 27 22.88 -2.51 -3.71
C GLN A 27 23.85 -2.10 -4.85
N ARG A 28 25.16 -2.30 -4.66
CA ARG A 28 26.17 -2.03 -5.69
C ARG A 28 26.10 -2.98 -6.90
N ASP A 29 25.61 -4.20 -6.70
CA ASP A 29 25.29 -5.15 -7.78
C ASP A 29 23.95 -4.86 -8.47
N GLY A 30 23.19 -3.87 -7.97
CA GLY A 30 21.86 -3.52 -8.48
C GLY A 30 20.72 -4.37 -7.92
N ALA A 31 20.97 -5.23 -6.94
CA ALA A 31 19.92 -5.98 -6.26
C ALA A 31 19.08 -5.07 -5.35
N HIS A 32 17.76 -5.19 -5.43
CA HIS A 32 16.86 -4.42 -4.57
C HIS A 32 16.68 -5.13 -3.22
N VAL A 33 16.98 -4.42 -2.13
CA VAL A 33 16.84 -4.91 -0.75
C VAL A 33 16.18 -3.84 0.09
N ASP A 34 15.05 -4.19 0.73
CA ASP A 34 14.29 -3.27 1.58
C ASP A 34 15.09 -2.85 2.83
N ALA A 35 15.60 -1.63 2.83
CA ALA A 35 16.41 -1.08 3.92
C ALA A 35 16.08 0.40 4.24
N PRO A 36 14.81 0.76 4.51
CA PRO A 36 14.38 2.16 4.66
C PRO A 36 15.09 2.93 5.79
N CYS A 37 15.71 2.25 6.75
CA CYS A 37 16.54 2.90 7.78
C CYS A 37 17.93 3.39 7.32
N GLY A 38 18.23 3.36 6.01
CA GLY A 38 19.55 3.76 5.47
C GLY A 38 20.71 2.91 6.00
N GLY A 39 20.42 1.73 6.55
CA GLY A 39 21.37 0.83 7.18
C GLY A 39 21.52 0.95 8.71
N ALA A 40 20.82 1.87 9.37
CA ALA A 40 20.86 2.05 10.84
C ALA A 40 20.34 0.87 11.68
N GLY A 41 19.83 -0.20 11.04
CA GLY A 41 19.36 -1.44 11.71
C GLY A 41 17.99 -1.34 12.40
N THR A 42 17.40 -0.14 12.49
CA THR A 42 16.16 0.12 13.25
C THR A 42 14.91 -0.50 12.62
N CYS A 43 14.78 -0.48 11.29
CA CYS A 43 13.58 -0.96 10.59
C CYS A 43 13.47 -2.49 10.48
N LYS A 44 14.58 -3.21 10.65
CA LYS A 44 14.72 -4.67 10.47
C LYS A 44 14.28 -5.28 9.12
N LYS A 45 13.82 -4.50 8.14
CA LYS A 45 13.31 -5.02 6.84
C LYS A 45 14.37 -5.73 5.97
N CYS A 46 15.65 -5.41 6.14
CA CYS A 46 16.76 -6.08 5.42
C CYS A 46 17.24 -7.40 6.07
N MET A 47 16.37 -8.08 6.83
CA MET A 47 16.65 -9.38 7.43
C MET A 47 16.69 -10.44 6.33
N MET A 48 17.78 -11.19 6.24
CA MET A 48 17.92 -12.28 5.27
C MET A 48 18.74 -13.43 5.84
N LEU A 49 18.67 -14.59 5.18
CA LEU A 49 19.45 -15.78 5.57
C LEU A 49 20.89 -15.63 5.09
N ILE A 50 21.84 -15.55 6.04
CA ILE A 50 23.26 -15.36 5.78
C ILE A 50 24.04 -16.56 6.32
N SER A 51 24.79 -17.22 5.44
CA SER A 51 25.72 -18.32 5.73
C SER A 51 27.15 -17.81 5.66
N ASP A 52 27.89 -17.87 6.76
CA ASP A 52 29.32 -17.53 6.80
C ASP A 52 30.06 -18.40 7.84
N ALA A 53 31.27 -17.99 8.26
CA ALA A 53 32.04 -18.67 9.28
C ALA A 53 31.37 -18.73 10.68
N GLN A 54 30.31 -17.96 10.92
CA GLN A 54 29.50 -18.00 12.15
C GLN A 54 28.34 -19.01 12.05
N GLY A 55 28.16 -19.64 10.88
CA GLY A 55 27.07 -20.55 10.57
C GLY A 55 25.96 -19.89 9.74
N ILE A 56 24.83 -20.58 9.64
CA ILE A 56 23.66 -20.16 8.86
C ILE A 56 22.65 -19.53 9.83
N SER A 57 22.32 -18.26 9.63
CA SER A 57 21.38 -17.53 10.50
C SER A 57 20.72 -16.34 9.81
N TYR A 58 19.52 -15.97 10.26
CA TYR A 58 18.87 -14.73 9.84
C TYR A 58 19.57 -13.54 10.49
N ARG A 59 20.08 -12.62 9.66
CA ARG A 59 20.81 -11.42 10.07
C ARG A 59 20.42 -10.22 9.22
N LEU A 60 20.60 -9.02 9.77
CA LEU A 60 20.38 -7.78 9.03
C LEU A 60 21.52 -7.56 8.03
N ALA A 61 21.20 -7.49 6.74
CA ALA A 61 22.17 -7.25 5.67
C ALA A 61 22.98 -5.95 5.91
N CYS A 62 22.35 -4.94 6.51
CA CYS A 62 22.99 -3.64 6.76
C CYS A 62 23.87 -3.58 8.01
N GLN A 63 23.86 -4.61 8.86
CA GLN A 63 24.71 -4.71 10.04
C GLN A 63 25.70 -5.88 9.94
N THR A 64 25.59 -6.69 8.89
CA THR A 64 26.48 -7.83 8.64
C THR A 64 27.56 -7.45 7.63
N LYS A 65 28.82 -7.54 8.02
CA LYS A 65 29.96 -7.34 7.12
C LYS A 65 30.16 -8.54 6.22
N VAL A 66 30.57 -8.31 4.97
CA VAL A 66 30.98 -9.39 4.07
C VAL A 66 32.29 -9.99 4.56
N THR A 67 32.30 -11.30 4.80
CA THR A 67 33.49 -12.08 5.14
C THR A 67 33.78 -13.11 4.05
N GLN A 68 34.97 -13.72 4.07
CA GLN A 68 35.31 -14.78 3.12
C GLN A 68 34.37 -15.98 3.28
N GLY A 69 33.81 -16.45 2.16
CA GLY A 69 32.86 -17.57 2.15
C GLY A 69 31.42 -17.20 2.55
N CYS A 70 31.10 -15.90 2.64
CA CYS A 70 29.74 -15.45 2.88
C CYS A 70 28.83 -15.79 1.69
N GLU A 71 27.67 -16.38 1.96
CA GLU A 71 26.60 -16.67 1.02
C GLU A 71 25.27 -16.14 1.59
N VAL A 72 24.54 -15.38 0.78
CA VAL A 72 23.19 -14.91 1.11
C VAL A 72 22.18 -15.53 0.17
N THR A 73 21.03 -15.89 0.73
CA THR A 73 19.84 -16.21 -0.07
C THR A 73 18.96 -14.98 -0.11
N LEU A 74 18.82 -14.40 -1.30
CA LEU A 74 17.69 -13.55 -1.61
C LEU A 74 16.52 -14.47 -1.92
N GLU A 75 15.45 -14.34 -1.15
CA GLU A 75 14.14 -14.78 -1.62
C GLU A 75 13.89 -14.03 -2.94
N GLU A 76 13.48 -14.75 -3.99
CA GLU A 76 13.07 -14.09 -5.23
C GLU A 76 12.06 -13.01 -4.83
N SER A 77 12.23 -11.79 -5.33
CA SER A 77 11.16 -10.81 -5.27
C SER A 77 10.03 -11.40 -6.09
N SER A 78 9.12 -12.13 -5.43
CA SER A 78 7.97 -12.75 -6.05
C SER A 78 7.33 -11.70 -6.94
N GLU A 79 7.18 -11.98 -8.24
CA GLU A 79 6.50 -11.07 -9.15
C GLU A 79 5.23 -10.61 -8.45
N MET A 80 5.17 -9.32 -8.12
CA MET A 80 4.19 -8.84 -7.17
C MET A 80 2.80 -9.13 -7.75
N SER A 81 2.14 -10.16 -7.23
CA SER A 81 0.95 -10.72 -7.84
C SER A 81 -0.23 -9.84 -7.45
N ILE A 82 -0.35 -8.71 -8.15
CA ILE A 82 -1.38 -7.72 -7.88
C ILE A 82 -2.73 -8.36 -8.22
N SER A 83 -3.53 -8.65 -7.20
CA SER A 83 -4.89 -9.14 -7.39
C SER A 83 -5.75 -8.01 -7.94
N LEU A 84 -6.00 -8.04 -9.25
CA LEU A 84 -6.87 -7.09 -9.93
C LEU A 84 -8.34 -7.51 -9.95
N GLY A 85 -8.63 -8.78 -9.64
CA GLY A 85 -9.97 -9.35 -9.57
C GLY A 85 -10.64 -9.18 -8.20
N GLY A 86 -11.96 -9.38 -8.17
CA GLY A 86 -12.77 -9.40 -6.97
C GLY A 86 -14.23 -9.70 -7.33
N ALA A 87 -14.95 -10.41 -6.45
CA ALA A 87 -16.35 -10.76 -6.64
C ALA A 87 -17.25 -9.64 -6.09
N PHE A 88 -17.43 -8.58 -6.87
CA PHE A 88 -18.42 -7.53 -6.59
C PHE A 88 -19.66 -7.72 -7.45
N GLY A 89 -20.81 -7.22 -6.99
CA GLY A 89 -22.01 -7.15 -7.81
C GLY A 89 -21.82 -6.24 -9.04
N PRO A 90 -22.68 -6.36 -10.06
CA PRO A 90 -22.67 -5.42 -11.17
C PRO A 90 -22.94 -4.01 -10.65
N TRP A 91 -22.07 -3.06 -11.02
CA TRP A 91 -22.32 -1.65 -10.77
C TRP A 91 -23.39 -1.15 -11.75
N PRO A 92 -24.33 -0.29 -11.32
CA PRO A 92 -25.31 0.29 -12.23
C PRO A 92 -24.63 1.24 -13.23
N ALA A 93 -25.25 1.43 -14.39
CA ALA A 93 -24.87 2.48 -15.31
C ALA A 93 -25.09 3.88 -14.67
N ASP A 94 -24.10 4.77 -14.82
CA ASP A 94 -24.06 6.14 -14.27
C ASP A 94 -23.51 7.14 -15.32
N GLY A 95 -23.82 6.89 -16.59
CA GLY A 95 -23.41 7.75 -17.71
C GLY A 95 -24.04 7.38 -19.04
N GLU A 96 -23.66 8.11 -20.08
CA GLU A 96 -24.13 7.89 -21.45
C GLU A 96 -23.28 6.82 -22.16
N ALA A 97 -23.87 6.17 -23.17
CA ALA A 97 -23.17 5.18 -23.99
C ALA A 97 -21.92 5.79 -24.67
N GLY A 98 -20.78 5.11 -24.55
CA GLY A 98 -19.50 5.60 -25.08
C GLY A 98 -18.80 6.64 -24.19
N SER A 99 -19.25 6.82 -22.94
CA SER A 99 -18.53 7.55 -21.89
C SER A 99 -17.92 6.58 -20.87
N TYR A 100 -16.72 6.88 -20.38
CA TYR A 100 -15.92 5.96 -19.56
C TYR A 100 -15.45 6.60 -18.25
N GLY A 101 -15.38 5.78 -17.20
CA GLY A 101 -14.91 6.17 -15.87
C GLY A 101 -13.57 5.51 -15.55
N LEU A 102 -12.66 6.26 -14.93
CA LEU A 102 -11.42 5.73 -14.37
C LEU A 102 -11.51 5.68 -12.84
N ALA A 103 -11.10 4.56 -12.24
CA ALA A 103 -10.94 4.44 -10.80
C ALA A 103 -9.48 4.07 -10.47
N PHE A 104 -8.88 4.78 -9.53
CA PHE A 104 -7.50 4.55 -9.10
C PHE A 104 -7.45 4.28 -7.61
N ASP A 105 -6.65 3.30 -7.21
CA ASP A 105 -6.34 3.01 -5.81
C ASP A 105 -4.83 3.19 -5.60
N ILE A 106 -4.46 4.10 -4.71
CA ILE A 106 -3.08 4.40 -4.32
C ILE A 106 -2.80 3.72 -2.97
N GLY A 107 -2.54 2.42 -3.02
CA GLY A 107 -1.98 1.68 -1.91
C GLY A 107 -0.53 2.09 -1.64
N THR A 108 -0.06 1.83 -0.41
CA THR A 108 1.33 2.14 -0.01
C THR A 108 2.35 1.42 -0.91
N THR A 109 2.13 0.13 -1.19
CA THR A 109 3.04 -0.70 -2.00
C THR A 109 2.66 -0.76 -3.48
N THR A 110 1.38 -0.61 -3.80
CA THR A 110 0.81 -0.90 -5.13
C THR A 110 -0.13 0.22 -5.56
N VAL A 111 -0.11 0.57 -6.84
CA VAL A 111 -1.09 1.46 -7.47
C VAL A 111 -1.91 0.65 -8.47
N VAL A 112 -3.23 0.68 -8.36
CA VAL A 112 -4.16 0.01 -9.26
C VAL A 112 -4.97 1.06 -10.03
N ALA A 113 -5.26 0.78 -11.29
CA ALA A 113 -6.20 1.52 -12.13
C ALA A 113 -7.23 0.56 -12.72
N ARG A 114 -8.47 1.03 -12.84
CA ARG A 114 -9.60 0.35 -13.49
C ARG A 114 -10.28 1.31 -14.48
N LEU A 115 -10.73 0.77 -15.60
CA LEU A 115 -11.48 1.49 -16.63
C LEU A 115 -12.86 0.84 -16.76
N HIS A 116 -13.92 1.63 -16.60
CA HIS A 116 -15.30 1.20 -16.68
C HIS A 116 -16.04 1.89 -17.82
N ASP A 117 -16.98 1.17 -18.45
CA ASP A 117 -18.01 1.76 -19.30
C ASP A 117 -19.12 2.32 -18.40
N MET A 118 -19.41 3.62 -18.50
CA MET A 118 -20.39 4.27 -17.62
C MET A 118 -21.84 4.02 -18.08
N GLY A 119 -22.05 3.69 -19.35
CA GLY A 119 -23.37 3.37 -19.92
C GLY A 119 -23.85 1.96 -19.60
N THR A 120 -22.97 1.08 -19.14
CA THR A 120 -23.27 -0.32 -18.77
C THR A 120 -22.87 -0.68 -17.34
N GLY A 121 -21.90 0.03 -16.74
CA GLY A 121 -21.26 -0.32 -15.47
C GLY A 121 -20.13 -1.36 -15.59
N GLU A 122 -19.86 -1.88 -16.79
CA GLU A 122 -18.90 -2.97 -17.00
C GLU A 122 -17.44 -2.56 -16.79
N LEU A 123 -16.66 -3.42 -16.13
CA LEU A 123 -15.20 -3.29 -16.02
C LEU A 123 -14.52 -3.73 -17.33
N LEU A 124 -14.06 -2.77 -18.13
CA LEU A 124 -13.37 -3.02 -19.40
C LEU A 124 -11.93 -3.50 -19.21
N GLY A 125 -11.29 -3.12 -18.10
CA GLY A 125 -9.94 -3.55 -17.79
C GLY A 125 -9.39 -2.99 -16.49
N ALA A 126 -8.42 -3.71 -15.94
CA ALA A 126 -7.65 -3.31 -14.77
C ALA A 126 -6.15 -3.47 -15.05
N LEU A 127 -5.32 -2.60 -14.45
CA LEU A 127 -3.86 -2.71 -14.41
C LEU A 127 -3.37 -2.36 -13.01
N GLY A 128 -2.27 -2.98 -12.59
CA GLY A 128 -1.58 -2.67 -11.35
C GLY A 128 -0.09 -2.51 -11.59
N ALA A 129 0.57 -1.71 -10.78
CA ALA A 129 2.02 -1.58 -10.75
C ALA A 129 2.53 -1.25 -9.33
N PRO A 130 3.80 -1.51 -9.01
CA PRO A 130 4.41 -1.01 -7.78
C PRO A 130 4.30 0.51 -7.65
N ASN A 131 4.05 0.99 -6.43
CA ASN A 131 4.01 2.40 -6.11
C ASN A 131 5.43 3.00 -6.17
N PRO A 132 5.73 3.97 -7.07
CA PRO A 132 7.08 4.49 -7.24
C PRO A 132 7.60 5.26 -6.01
N GLN A 133 6.70 5.66 -5.09
CA GLN A 133 7.08 6.29 -3.82
C GLN A 133 7.78 5.33 -2.85
N LEU A 134 7.87 4.03 -3.16
CA LEU A 134 8.71 3.07 -2.41
C LEU A 134 10.17 3.56 -2.28
N ALA A 135 10.67 4.32 -3.25
CA ALA A 135 11.99 4.96 -3.20
C ALA A 135 12.18 5.96 -2.04
N PHE A 136 11.09 6.45 -1.44
CA PHE A 136 11.07 7.41 -0.32
C PHE A 136 10.63 6.75 1.01
N GLY A 137 10.24 5.48 0.98
CA GLY A 137 9.74 4.79 2.16
C GLY A 137 8.89 3.58 1.83
N ALA A 138 9.15 2.49 2.55
CA ALA A 138 8.38 1.25 2.49
C ALA A 138 7.11 1.29 3.37
N ASP A 139 6.77 2.43 3.97
CA ASP A 139 5.57 2.67 4.76
C ASP A 139 5.18 4.16 4.76
N VAL A 140 4.01 4.46 5.30
CA VAL A 140 3.44 5.82 5.36
C VAL A 140 4.34 6.78 6.16
N LEU A 141 4.83 6.36 7.33
CA LEU A 141 5.62 7.23 8.21
C LEU A 141 6.98 7.61 7.62
N SER A 142 7.68 6.67 6.99
CA SER A 142 8.94 6.96 6.30
C SER A 142 8.75 7.99 5.18
N ARG A 143 7.69 7.88 4.38
CA ARG A 143 7.35 8.88 3.35
C ARG A 143 7.07 10.26 3.93
N ILE A 144 6.27 10.34 5.00
CA ILE A 144 6.00 11.61 5.70
C ILE A 144 7.31 12.25 6.16
N SER A 145 8.25 11.46 6.69
CA SER A 145 9.54 11.99 7.17
C SER A 145 10.41 12.60 6.06
N CYS A 146 10.17 12.26 4.79
CA CYS A 146 10.87 12.85 3.64
C CYS A 146 10.20 14.12 3.09
N CYS A 147 8.96 14.45 3.49
CA CYS A 147 8.24 15.61 2.96
C CYS A 147 8.95 16.96 3.22
N PRO A 148 9.47 17.25 4.44
CA PRO A 148 10.15 18.52 4.72
C PRO A 148 11.39 18.81 3.86
N ASP A 149 12.09 17.76 3.38
CA ASP A 149 13.32 17.87 2.60
C ASP A 149 13.06 17.87 1.07
N GLY A 150 11.88 18.36 0.64
CA GLY A 150 11.46 18.37 -0.76
C GLY A 150 11.23 16.96 -1.32
N GLY A 151 10.77 16.04 -0.47
CA GLY A 151 10.29 14.71 -0.88
C GLY A 151 8.84 14.74 -1.36
N LEU A 152 8.03 15.72 -0.91
CA LEU A 152 6.62 15.86 -1.28
C LEU A 152 6.45 16.02 -2.79
N GLU A 153 7.11 17.01 -3.39
CA GLU A 153 7.01 17.35 -4.81
C GLU A 153 7.50 16.19 -5.70
N LYS A 154 8.56 15.49 -5.26
CA LYS A 154 9.09 14.32 -5.97
C LYS A 154 8.11 13.14 -5.92
N MET A 155 7.54 12.85 -4.76
CA MET A 155 6.56 11.78 -4.61
C MET A 155 5.23 12.11 -5.30
N GLN A 156 4.84 13.39 -5.35
CA GLN A 156 3.69 13.91 -6.08
C GLN A 156 3.87 13.72 -7.59
N ALA A 157 5.01 14.14 -8.15
CA ALA A 157 5.33 13.94 -9.56
C ALA A 157 5.31 12.45 -9.94
N LEU A 158 6.01 11.61 -9.16
CA LEU A 158 6.07 10.16 -9.40
C LEU A 158 4.70 9.48 -9.38
N ILE A 159 3.80 9.86 -8.47
CA ILE A 159 2.45 9.26 -8.43
C ILE A 159 1.55 9.81 -9.55
N GLY A 160 1.62 11.11 -9.86
CA GLY A 160 0.89 11.70 -10.99
C GLY A 160 1.25 11.05 -12.33
N GLU A 161 2.56 10.90 -12.60
CA GLU A 161 3.08 10.17 -13.76
C GLU A 161 2.61 8.71 -13.80
N LYS A 162 2.60 8.02 -12.65
CA LYS A 162 2.14 6.63 -12.55
C LYS A 162 0.66 6.48 -12.88
N LEU A 163 -0.20 7.35 -12.34
CA LEU A 163 -1.65 7.35 -12.60
C LEU A 163 -1.94 7.58 -14.08
N VAL A 164 -1.34 8.62 -14.67
CA VAL A 164 -1.46 8.94 -16.11
C VAL A 164 -0.96 7.78 -16.98
N SER A 165 0.16 7.16 -16.61
CA SER A 165 0.73 6.02 -17.34
C SER A 165 -0.19 4.79 -17.31
N LEU A 166 -0.75 4.44 -16.15
CA LEU A 166 -1.70 3.32 -16.02
C LEU A 166 -3.00 3.59 -16.80
N ALA A 167 -3.57 4.80 -16.67
CA ALA A 167 -4.74 5.22 -17.42
C ALA A 167 -4.52 5.11 -18.94
N SER A 168 -3.40 5.65 -19.42
CA SER A 168 -3.03 5.65 -20.84
C SER A 168 -2.83 4.23 -21.38
N GLN A 169 -2.31 3.30 -20.58
CA GLN A 169 -2.17 1.90 -20.94
C GLN A 169 -3.53 1.19 -21.03
N LEU A 170 -4.42 1.41 -20.05
CA LEU A 170 -5.80 0.89 -20.07
C LEU A 170 -6.59 1.39 -21.28
N MET A 171 -6.62 2.72 -21.49
CA MET A 171 -7.31 3.35 -22.60
C MET A 171 -6.86 2.78 -23.95
N ARG A 172 -5.54 2.66 -24.18
CA ARG A 172 -5.01 2.03 -25.40
C ARG A 172 -5.41 0.56 -25.54
N LYS A 173 -5.38 -0.23 -24.45
CA LYS A 173 -5.75 -1.65 -24.46
C LYS A 173 -7.23 -1.86 -24.79
N CYS A 174 -8.10 -0.96 -24.33
CA CYS A 174 -9.55 -1.03 -24.50
C CYS A 174 -10.08 -0.24 -25.71
N GLY A 175 -9.21 0.44 -26.47
CA GLY A 175 -9.62 1.25 -27.64
C GLY A 175 -10.35 2.56 -27.30
N VAL A 176 -10.19 3.06 -26.07
CA VAL A 176 -10.86 4.26 -25.56
C VAL A 176 -9.98 5.50 -25.77
N ALA A 177 -10.55 6.61 -26.26
CA ALA A 177 -9.86 7.89 -26.33
C ALA A 177 -9.97 8.66 -24.99
N ALA A 178 -8.94 9.43 -24.62
CA ALA A 178 -8.92 10.20 -23.38
C ALA A 178 -10.10 11.19 -23.26
N SER A 179 -10.51 11.80 -24.37
CA SER A 179 -11.69 12.67 -24.46
C SER A 179 -13.03 12.00 -24.16
N GLN A 180 -13.10 10.67 -24.15
CA GLN A 180 -14.28 9.89 -23.76
C GLN A 180 -14.28 9.53 -22.26
N THR A 181 -13.17 9.77 -21.55
CA THR A 181 -13.16 9.63 -20.09
C THR A 181 -13.85 10.83 -19.46
N CYS A 182 -15.02 10.60 -18.86
CA CYS A 182 -15.89 11.65 -18.33
C CYS A 182 -15.71 11.87 -16.81
N ARG A 183 -15.25 10.85 -16.08
CA ARG A 183 -15.00 10.89 -14.63
C ARG A 183 -13.72 10.16 -14.27
N ALA A 184 -13.06 10.63 -13.21
CA ALA A 184 -12.00 9.90 -12.52
C ALA A 184 -12.24 9.95 -11.00
N VAL A 185 -12.01 8.83 -10.33
CA VAL A 185 -12.01 8.72 -8.85
C VAL A 185 -10.64 8.23 -8.40
N VAL A 186 -10.06 8.87 -7.39
CA VAL A 186 -8.79 8.47 -6.77
C VAL A 186 -9.04 8.15 -5.30
N THR A 187 -8.66 6.93 -4.92
CA THR A 187 -8.77 6.42 -3.55
C THR A 187 -7.42 5.90 -3.03
N GLY A 188 -7.36 5.55 -1.76
CA GLY A 188 -6.13 5.23 -1.02
C GLY A 188 -6.12 5.86 0.37
N ASN A 189 -5.11 5.52 1.17
CA ASN A 189 -5.02 6.05 2.53
C ASN A 189 -4.76 7.57 2.53
N THR A 190 -5.12 8.23 3.63
CA THR A 190 -5.13 9.69 3.73
C THR A 190 -3.80 10.34 3.34
N THR A 191 -2.66 9.76 3.72
CA THR A 191 -1.33 10.26 3.34
C THR A 191 -1.05 10.11 1.85
N MET A 192 -1.45 8.99 1.23
CA MET A 192 -1.28 8.80 -0.22
C MET A 192 -2.07 9.85 -1.01
N LEU A 193 -3.30 10.17 -0.58
CA LEU A 193 -4.10 11.22 -1.21
C LEU A 193 -3.49 12.62 -1.01
N HIS A 194 -2.98 12.93 0.19
CA HIS A 194 -2.27 14.20 0.45
C HIS A 194 -1.08 14.38 -0.50
N ILE A 195 -0.21 13.38 -0.58
CA ILE A 195 0.96 13.41 -1.48
C ILE A 195 0.52 13.52 -2.94
N ALA A 196 -0.53 12.81 -3.36
CA ALA A 196 -1.01 12.87 -4.73
C ALA A 196 -1.43 14.29 -5.16
N VAL A 197 -2.10 15.05 -4.29
CA VAL A 197 -2.51 16.45 -4.57
C VAL A 197 -1.47 17.51 -4.17
N GLY A 198 -0.35 17.12 -3.55
CA GLY A 198 0.69 18.06 -3.10
C GLY A 198 0.36 18.79 -1.79
N LEU A 199 -0.54 18.24 -0.96
CA LEU A 199 -0.74 18.68 0.42
C LEU A 199 0.31 18.02 1.31
N ASP A 200 0.95 18.79 2.19
CA ASP A 200 1.95 18.28 3.13
C ASP A 200 1.31 17.34 4.18
N PRO A 201 1.68 16.04 4.23
CA PRO A 201 1.14 15.11 5.20
C PRO A 201 1.85 15.14 6.56
N THR A 202 2.82 16.05 6.79
CA THR A 202 3.62 16.10 8.04
C THR A 202 2.77 16.11 9.31
N SER A 203 1.64 16.81 9.32
CA SER A 203 0.70 16.86 10.47
C SER A 203 -0.03 15.54 10.76
N ILE A 204 -0.05 14.59 9.81
CA ILE A 204 -0.57 13.23 10.01
C ILE A 204 0.43 12.36 10.80
N GLY A 205 1.73 12.61 10.64
CA GLY A 205 2.80 11.84 11.30
C GLY A 205 3.01 12.18 12.78
N VAL A 206 2.50 13.32 13.24
CA VAL A 206 2.69 13.83 14.62
C VAL A 206 1.36 14.05 15.33
N SER A 207 1.29 13.75 16.63
CA SER A 207 0.08 14.01 17.44
C SER A 207 -0.31 15.50 17.36
N PRO A 208 -1.59 15.85 17.13
CA PRO A 208 -2.80 15.03 17.22
C PRO A 208 -3.21 14.25 15.93
N PHE A 209 -2.31 14.08 14.97
CA PHE A 209 -2.47 13.28 13.74
C PHE A 209 -3.53 13.84 12.77
N THR A 210 -3.60 15.16 12.69
CA THR A 210 -4.62 15.90 11.93
C THR A 210 -4.23 16.04 10.46
N PRO A 211 -5.02 15.52 9.51
CA PRO A 211 -4.82 15.77 8.09
C PRO A 211 -5.22 17.21 7.70
N LEU A 212 -4.67 17.73 6.59
CA LEU A 212 -5.02 19.05 6.05
C LEU A 212 -6.35 19.04 5.29
N SER A 213 -6.71 17.91 4.68
CA SER A 213 -8.03 17.68 4.08
C SER A 213 -8.56 16.30 4.45
N LEU A 214 -9.89 16.16 4.50
CA LEU A 214 -10.56 14.85 4.53
C LEU A 214 -11.09 14.46 3.15
N PHE A 215 -10.92 15.28 2.11
CA PHE A 215 -11.41 15.03 0.75
C PHE A 215 -12.94 14.75 0.70
N GLY A 216 -13.41 14.17 -0.42
CA GLY A 216 -14.83 14.03 -0.74
C GLY A 216 -15.31 14.99 -1.83
N GLU A 217 -14.41 15.79 -2.41
CA GLU A 217 -14.69 16.72 -3.50
C GLU A 217 -13.92 16.42 -4.80
N GLU A 218 -14.42 16.95 -5.92
CA GLU A 218 -13.68 16.95 -7.19
C GLU A 218 -12.60 18.04 -7.20
N ILE A 219 -11.35 17.61 -7.27
CA ILE A 219 -10.16 18.45 -7.34
C ILE A 219 -9.69 18.58 -8.78
N ALA A 220 -9.27 19.78 -9.19
CA ALA A 220 -8.56 19.97 -10.45
C ALA A 220 -7.17 19.33 -10.35
N TYR A 221 -6.90 18.33 -11.18
CA TYR A 221 -5.72 17.48 -11.09
C TYR A 221 -4.83 17.65 -12.32
N GLU A 222 -3.76 18.43 -12.15
CA GLU A 222 -2.86 18.86 -13.24
C GLU A 222 -2.31 17.70 -14.10
N PRO A 223 -1.90 16.54 -13.55
CA PRO A 223 -1.47 15.40 -14.39
C PRO A 223 -2.57 14.89 -15.34
N PHE A 224 -3.84 14.94 -14.92
CA PHE A 224 -4.96 14.55 -15.77
C PHE A 224 -5.32 15.66 -16.77
N ALA A 225 -5.15 16.94 -16.40
CA ALA A 225 -5.36 18.07 -17.30
C ALA A 225 -4.38 18.00 -18.49
N GLN A 226 -3.09 17.77 -18.21
CA GLN A 226 -2.05 17.61 -19.22
C GLN A 226 -2.27 16.38 -20.12
N ALA A 227 -2.84 15.31 -19.57
CA ALA A 227 -3.15 14.07 -20.30
C ALA A 227 -4.51 14.09 -21.04
N GLY A 228 -5.34 15.12 -20.85
CA GLY A 228 -6.71 15.17 -21.38
C GLY A 228 -7.66 14.14 -20.78
N ILE A 229 -7.38 13.66 -19.57
CA ILE A 229 -8.17 12.65 -18.84
C ILE A 229 -9.23 13.36 -17.99
N ALA A 230 -10.48 12.90 -18.02
CA ALA A 230 -11.57 13.35 -17.13
C ALA A 230 -11.68 14.88 -16.98
N GLN A 231 -11.48 15.62 -18.08
CA GLN A 231 -11.47 17.09 -18.12
C GLN A 231 -10.47 17.75 -17.13
N GLY A 232 -9.41 17.04 -16.74
CA GLY A 232 -8.42 17.48 -15.77
C GLY A 232 -8.93 17.51 -14.33
N ARG A 233 -9.93 16.69 -13.98
CA ARG A 233 -10.53 16.63 -12.64
C ARG A 233 -10.59 15.19 -12.14
N ALA A 234 -10.55 15.03 -10.82
CA ALA A 234 -10.82 13.76 -10.16
C ALA A 234 -11.51 13.96 -8.82
N LEU A 235 -12.47 13.10 -8.49
CA LEU A 235 -12.98 12.97 -7.13
C LEU A 235 -11.93 12.27 -6.27
N PHE A 236 -11.42 12.95 -5.25
CA PHE A 236 -10.59 12.30 -4.23
C PHE A 236 -11.51 11.75 -3.15
N ALA A 237 -11.43 10.44 -2.92
CA ALA A 237 -12.37 9.73 -2.05
C ALA A 237 -12.30 10.23 -0.59
N PRO A 238 -13.44 10.31 0.11
CA PRO A 238 -13.50 10.90 1.45
C PRO A 238 -12.76 10.04 2.49
N CYS A 239 -11.78 10.64 3.14
CA CYS A 239 -11.06 10.09 4.29
C CYS A 239 -11.85 10.33 5.59
N VAL A 240 -11.61 9.50 6.60
CA VAL A 240 -12.22 9.64 7.93
C VAL A 240 -11.25 10.29 8.93
N ALA A 241 -9.95 9.98 8.84
CA ALA A 241 -8.91 10.47 9.75
C ALA A 241 -7.53 10.37 9.11
N GLY A 242 -6.47 10.86 9.78
CA GLY A 242 -5.09 10.78 9.27
C GLY A 242 -4.60 9.37 8.90
N TYR A 243 -5.14 8.31 9.53
CA TYR A 243 -4.79 6.90 9.25
C TYR A 243 -6.01 6.06 8.84
N VAL A 244 -7.08 6.67 8.34
CA VAL A 244 -8.25 5.98 7.78
C VAL A 244 -8.68 6.79 6.56
N GLY A 245 -8.33 6.31 5.38
CA GLY A 245 -8.47 7.07 4.14
C GLY A 245 -9.71 6.75 3.34
N GLY A 246 -9.68 7.19 2.09
CA GLY A 246 -10.72 6.94 1.10
C GLY A 246 -10.79 5.48 0.70
N ASP A 247 -9.68 4.74 0.79
CA ASP A 247 -9.63 3.28 0.59
C ASP A 247 -10.67 2.56 1.47
N ILE A 248 -10.67 2.87 2.77
CA ILE A 248 -11.59 2.27 3.73
C ILE A 248 -13.02 2.76 3.51
N SER A 249 -13.23 4.04 3.19
CA SER A 249 -14.57 4.57 2.86
C SER A 249 -15.16 3.93 1.60
N CYS A 250 -14.34 3.74 0.56
CA CYS A 250 -14.71 3.02 -0.66
C CYS A 250 -14.99 1.54 -0.37
N GLY A 251 -14.19 0.88 0.46
CA GLY A 251 -14.41 -0.50 0.89
C GLY A 251 -15.74 -0.68 1.64
N ILE A 252 -16.05 0.22 2.57
CA ILE A 252 -17.33 0.26 3.32
C ILE A 252 -18.51 0.33 2.35
N SER A 253 -18.47 1.25 1.38
CA SER A 253 -19.53 1.44 0.39
C SER A 253 -19.63 0.27 -0.60
N ALA A 254 -18.50 -0.23 -1.12
CA ALA A 254 -18.47 -1.38 -2.04
C ALA A 254 -18.93 -2.70 -1.39
N CYS A 255 -18.79 -2.83 -0.08
CA CYS A 255 -19.33 -3.95 0.69
C CYS A 255 -20.76 -3.71 1.23
N GLY A 256 -21.36 -2.54 0.99
CA GLY A 256 -22.69 -2.16 1.48
C GLY A 256 -22.81 -2.08 3.01
N ILE A 257 -21.70 -1.84 3.71
CA ILE A 257 -21.62 -1.85 5.19
C ILE A 257 -22.33 -0.64 5.80
N ASP A 258 -22.37 0.47 5.06
CA ASP A 258 -23.17 1.66 5.35
C ASP A 258 -24.68 1.38 5.30
N ALA A 259 -25.11 0.49 4.40
CA ALA A 259 -26.49 0.06 4.24
C ALA A 259 -26.89 -1.14 5.14
N ALA A 260 -25.94 -1.94 5.63
CA ALA A 260 -26.19 -3.19 6.35
C ALA A 260 -26.83 -3.00 7.74
N ASP A 261 -27.91 -3.75 8.04
CA ASP A 261 -28.50 -3.84 9.40
C ASP A 261 -27.81 -4.89 10.28
N ALA A 262 -27.03 -5.80 9.67
CA ALA A 262 -26.23 -6.79 10.38
C ALA A 262 -24.87 -6.21 10.79
N CYS A 263 -24.29 -6.75 11.85
CA CYS A 263 -22.92 -6.41 12.24
C CYS A 263 -21.93 -7.01 11.21
N VAL A 264 -21.26 -6.17 10.43
CA VAL A 264 -20.28 -6.57 9.42
C VAL A 264 -18.88 -6.09 9.82
N LEU A 265 -17.92 -7.00 9.78
CA LEU A 265 -16.50 -6.70 9.96
C LEU A 265 -15.79 -6.75 8.60
N MET A 266 -15.33 -5.60 8.13
CA MET A 266 -14.38 -5.51 7.02
C MET A 266 -12.96 -5.58 7.58
N LEU A 267 -12.13 -6.42 6.95
CA LEU A 267 -10.69 -6.49 7.19
C LEU A 267 -9.99 -6.10 5.89
N ASP A 268 -9.30 -4.96 5.88
CA ASP A 268 -8.37 -4.64 4.82
C ASP A 268 -6.99 -5.20 5.21
N LEU A 269 -6.59 -6.26 4.51
CA LEU A 269 -5.31 -6.93 4.75
C LEU A 269 -4.19 -6.28 3.92
N GLY A 270 -4.14 -4.95 3.96
CA GLY A 270 -3.11 -4.10 3.37
C GLY A 270 -1.92 -3.84 4.30
N THR A 271 -1.14 -2.81 3.99
CA THR A 271 0.10 -2.47 4.71
C THR A 271 -0.12 -2.05 6.17
N ASN A 272 -1.27 -1.44 6.51
CA ASN A 272 -1.52 -0.91 7.85
C ASN A 272 -2.56 -1.73 8.65
N GLY A 273 -3.18 -2.74 8.05
CA GLY A 273 -4.11 -3.67 8.70
C GLY A 273 -5.41 -3.01 9.17
N GLU A 274 -6.01 -2.18 8.32
CA GLU A 274 -7.21 -1.42 8.61
C GLU A 274 -8.44 -2.30 8.81
N MET A 275 -9.33 -1.89 9.73
CA MET A 275 -10.56 -2.62 10.04
C MET A 275 -11.74 -1.64 10.12
N ALA A 276 -12.86 -2.01 9.51
CA ALA A 276 -14.12 -1.30 9.70
C ALA A 276 -15.16 -2.24 10.30
N LEU A 277 -15.62 -1.94 11.52
CA LEU A 277 -16.74 -2.64 12.12
C LEU A 277 -17.99 -1.78 11.93
N GLY A 278 -18.90 -2.25 11.09
CA GLY A 278 -20.23 -1.67 10.96
C GLY A 278 -21.23 -2.44 11.80
N PRO A 279 -21.61 -1.96 13.00
CA PRO A 279 -22.96 -2.13 13.52
C PRO A 279 -23.92 -1.05 12.99
N LYS A 280 -23.39 -0.11 12.16
CA LYS A 280 -23.70 1.32 12.08
C LYS A 280 -23.40 2.07 13.41
N ALA A 281 -22.15 2.42 13.78
CA ALA A 281 -20.83 2.25 13.15
C ALA A 281 -19.69 2.31 14.23
N ALA A 282 -18.54 1.61 14.05
CA ALA A 282 -17.31 1.75 14.84
C ALA A 282 -16.04 1.44 14.01
N ILE A 283 -15.33 2.46 13.53
CA ILE A 283 -14.06 2.26 12.82
C ILE A 283 -12.96 1.99 13.86
N ILE A 284 -12.44 0.76 13.89
CA ILE A 284 -11.43 0.30 14.85
C ILE A 284 -10.07 0.30 14.15
N ARG A 285 -9.14 1.12 14.63
CA ARG A 285 -7.81 1.25 14.02
C ARG A 285 -6.98 -0.04 14.13
N GLY A 286 -6.37 -0.42 13.00
CA GLY A 286 -5.15 -1.23 12.98
C GLY A 286 -3.96 -0.43 13.47
N ALA A 287 -3.01 -1.09 14.12
CA ALA A 287 -1.76 -0.48 14.59
C ALA A 287 -0.61 -0.77 13.60
N PRO A 288 0.28 0.20 13.32
CA PRO A 288 1.52 -0.11 12.61
C PRO A 288 2.38 -1.01 13.50
N ALA A 289 2.43 -2.30 13.17
CA ALA A 289 3.11 -3.36 13.92
C ALA A 289 2.65 -3.56 15.39
N ALA A 290 1.55 -4.31 15.56
CA ALA A 290 1.18 -5.02 16.79
C ALA A 290 1.00 -4.19 18.09
N GLY A 291 -0.06 -3.37 18.11
CA GLY A 291 -0.70 -2.82 19.32
C GLY A 291 -0.19 -1.46 19.81
N PRO A 292 -0.83 -0.84 20.84
CA PRO A 292 -2.09 -1.23 21.50
C PRO A 292 -3.32 -0.51 20.91
N VAL A 293 -4.51 -1.03 21.23
CA VAL A 293 -5.82 -0.47 20.81
C VAL A 293 -6.16 0.79 21.65
N LEU A 294 -6.56 1.88 20.99
CA LEU A 294 -7.09 3.07 21.65
C LEU A 294 -8.57 3.29 21.28
N ALA A 295 -9.39 3.52 22.30
CA ALA A 295 -10.83 3.69 22.21
C ALA A 295 -11.25 5.16 22.01
N GLY A 296 -12.38 5.38 21.33
CA GLY A 296 -13.03 6.69 21.26
C GLY A 296 -13.64 7.13 22.60
N PRO A 297 -14.01 8.42 22.73
CA PRO A 297 -14.28 9.07 24.03
C PRO A 297 -15.52 8.60 24.82
N ASN A 298 -16.27 7.61 24.34
CA ASN A 298 -17.51 7.12 24.96
C ASN A 298 -17.43 5.65 25.45
N ILE A 299 -16.25 5.05 25.56
CA ILE A 299 -16.08 3.69 26.11
C ILE A 299 -15.65 3.75 27.57
N THR A 300 -16.52 3.34 28.48
CA THR A 300 -16.36 3.44 29.94
C THR A 300 -15.56 2.32 30.59
N SER A 301 -15.06 1.34 29.84
CA SER A 301 -14.22 0.27 30.39
C SER A 301 -13.26 -0.34 29.36
N PRO A 302 -11.97 0.08 29.33
CA PRO A 302 -10.93 -0.63 28.60
C PRO A 302 -10.47 -1.85 29.41
N LEU A 303 -10.78 -3.06 28.91
CA LEU A 303 -10.17 -4.29 29.43
C LEU A 303 -8.73 -4.43 28.87
N PRO A 304 -7.72 -4.72 29.71
CA PRO A 304 -6.35 -4.93 29.25
C PRO A 304 -6.22 -6.28 28.52
N ALA A 305 -5.54 -6.26 27.37
CA ALA A 305 -5.24 -7.49 26.63
C ALA A 305 -4.11 -8.27 27.31
N TYR A 306 -4.40 -9.50 27.76
CA TYR A 306 -3.39 -10.47 28.16
C TYR A 306 -2.98 -11.35 26.96
N PRO A 307 -1.70 -11.70 26.80
CA PRO A 307 -1.24 -12.57 25.73
C PRO A 307 -1.57 -14.04 26.04
N ALA A 308 -2.67 -14.54 25.46
CA ALA A 308 -2.98 -15.97 25.45
C ALA A 308 -2.32 -16.64 24.25
N ALA A 309 -1.20 -17.34 24.48
CA ALA A 309 -0.65 -18.26 23.49
C ALA A 309 -1.58 -19.48 23.36
N ILE A 310 -2.08 -19.74 22.16
CA ILE A 310 -2.88 -20.93 21.85
C ILE A 310 -1.92 -22.01 21.32
N PRO A 311 -1.66 -23.11 22.05
CA PRO A 311 -1.00 -24.28 21.48
C PRO A 311 -1.96 -25.01 20.51
N PRO A 312 -1.46 -25.70 19.48
CA PRO A 312 -2.30 -26.35 18.48
C PRO A 312 -3.19 -27.44 19.11
N ALA A 313 -4.49 -27.39 18.83
CA ALA A 313 -5.44 -28.37 19.33
C ALA A 313 -5.25 -29.76 18.67
N PRO A 314 -5.26 -30.86 19.45
CA PRO A 314 -5.29 -32.20 18.89
C PRO A 314 -6.65 -32.50 18.23
N ARG A 315 -6.65 -33.28 17.15
CA ARG A 315 -7.88 -33.70 16.47
C ARG A 315 -8.66 -34.72 17.32
N GLY A 316 -9.96 -34.48 17.49
CA GLY A 316 -10.93 -35.50 17.87
C GLY A 316 -11.44 -35.41 19.32
N ALA A 317 -12.53 -34.67 19.50
CA ALA A 317 -13.57 -34.96 20.50
C ALA A 317 -14.87 -34.27 20.03
N GLU A 318 -15.98 -35.02 20.03
CA GLU A 318 -17.31 -34.43 19.92
C GLU A 318 -17.64 -33.67 21.21
N CYS A 319 -18.44 -32.61 21.12
CA CYS A 319 -19.03 -31.98 22.29
C CYS A 319 -20.43 -31.46 21.93
N ASP A 320 -21.44 -32.21 22.35
CA ASP A 320 -22.82 -31.74 22.39
C ASP A 320 -22.94 -30.50 23.26
N LEU A 321 -23.72 -29.52 22.80
CA LEU A 321 -24.24 -28.44 23.65
C LEU A 321 -25.71 -28.19 23.28
N GLY A 322 -26.58 -28.44 24.25
CA GLY A 322 -27.91 -27.81 24.33
C GLY A 322 -27.88 -26.56 25.18
#